data_AF-A0A1G7XMS5-F1
#
_entry.id   AF-A0A1G7XMS5-F1
#
_cell.length_a   1.000
_cell.length_b   1.000
_cell.length_c   1.000
_cell.angle_alpha   90.00
_cell.angle_beta   90.00
_cell.angle_gamma   90.00
#
_symmetry.space_group_name_H-M   'P 1'
#
loop_
_entity.id
_entity.type
_entity.pdbx_description
1 polymer ?
#
loop_
_entity_poly.entity_id
_entity_poly.type
_entity_poly.pdbx_seq_one_letter_code
_entity_poly.pdbx_strand_id
1 'polypeptide(L)'
;MSDDNKDLGDDLNDMLDDAKDNARKAGDKISQKASEFSDDAKELGRDAKRAADDFSNDAKQVFSDGKNVAIIAHITFIGWIIALVMNSSNKTKFGSFYIRQMLGLVIIAVVTSWIPIINLVMWLVLLVAWIMSIIAALGGEMKPTFLFGKQFQEWFKGL
;
A
#
# COMPACT_ATOMS: atom_id res chain seq x y z
N MET A 1 -14.15 80.21 -28.80
CA MET A 1 -14.77 78.89 -28.54
C MET A 1 -13.82 77.75 -28.91
N SER A 2 -12.50 77.90 -28.69
CA SER A 2 -11.50 76.90 -29.12
C SER A 2 -10.68 76.32 -27.96
N ASP A 3 -10.74 76.94 -26.77
CA ASP A 3 -9.99 76.50 -25.59
C ASP A 3 -10.70 75.39 -24.80
N ASP A 4 -12.04 75.41 -24.74
CA ASP A 4 -12.84 74.38 -24.04
C ASP A 4 -12.71 72.97 -24.66
N ASN A 5 -12.39 72.87 -25.96
CA ASN A 5 -12.26 71.60 -26.66
C ASN A 5 -10.89 70.94 -26.45
N LYS A 6 -9.93 71.68 -25.86
CA LYS A 6 -8.55 71.23 -25.60
C LYS A 6 -8.44 70.62 -24.19
N ASP A 7 -9.18 71.15 -23.23
CA ASP A 7 -9.27 70.68 -21.84
C ASP A 7 -9.96 69.31 -21.73
N LEU A 8 -11.05 69.13 -22.49
CA LEU A 8 -11.77 67.84 -22.57
C LEU A 8 -10.94 66.71 -23.19
N GLY A 9 -9.99 67.04 -24.07
CA GLY A 9 -9.13 66.05 -24.74
C GLY A 9 -8.05 65.49 -23.84
N ASP A 10 -7.48 66.34 -22.97
CA ASP A 10 -6.48 65.91 -21.96
C ASP A 10 -7.15 65.10 -20.85
N ASP A 11 -8.32 65.51 -20.34
CA ASP A 11 -9.09 64.72 -19.36
C ASP A 11 -9.49 63.33 -19.90
N LEU A 12 -9.84 63.25 -21.18
CA LEU A 12 -10.14 61.98 -21.86
C LEU A 12 -8.91 61.08 -21.96
N ASN A 13 -7.73 61.66 -22.23
CA ASN A 13 -6.48 60.90 -22.30
C ASN A 13 -6.04 60.40 -20.91
N ASP A 14 -6.15 61.23 -19.87
CA ASP A 14 -5.82 60.83 -18.50
C ASP A 14 -6.73 59.71 -18.00
N MET A 15 -8.04 59.80 -18.26
CA MET A 15 -8.97 58.70 -17.95
C MET A 15 -8.65 57.41 -18.73
N LEU A 16 -8.20 57.52 -19.98
CA LEU A 16 -7.81 56.36 -20.79
C LEU A 16 -6.52 55.71 -20.27
N ASP A 17 -5.55 56.52 -19.85
CA ASP A 17 -4.32 56.01 -19.25
C ASP A 17 -4.56 55.38 -17.87
N ASP A 18 -5.43 55.97 -17.03
CA ASP A 18 -5.88 55.36 -15.77
C ASP A 18 -6.62 54.04 -15.99
N ALA A 19 -7.49 53.97 -17.00
CA ALA A 19 -8.19 52.75 -17.36
C ALA A 19 -7.22 51.65 -17.82
N LYS A 20 -6.20 52.04 -18.59
CA LYS A 20 -5.16 51.14 -19.10
C LYS A 20 -4.23 50.63 -17.99
N ASP A 21 -3.85 51.48 -17.04
CA ASP A 21 -3.01 51.09 -15.91
C ASP A 21 -3.76 50.20 -14.91
N ASN A 22 -5.05 50.46 -14.68
CA ASN A 22 -5.89 49.55 -13.88
C ASN A 22 -6.07 48.19 -14.58
N ALA A 23 -6.24 48.17 -15.91
CA ALA A 23 -6.30 46.94 -16.68
C ALA A 23 -5.00 46.13 -16.60
N ARG A 24 -3.84 46.80 -16.64
CA ARG A 24 -2.52 46.19 -16.45
C ARG A 24 -2.37 45.59 -15.06
N LYS A 25 -2.66 46.34 -14.00
CA LYS A 25 -2.61 45.85 -12.61
C LYS A 25 -3.53 44.64 -12.40
N ALA A 26 -4.72 44.65 -13.00
CA ALA A 26 -5.63 43.51 -12.94
C ALA A 26 -5.05 42.29 -13.68
N GLY A 27 -4.47 42.48 -14.86
CA GLY A 27 -3.77 41.44 -15.62
C GLY A 27 -2.60 40.82 -14.84
N ASP A 28 -1.75 41.65 -14.25
CA ASP A 28 -0.60 41.21 -13.46
C ASP A 28 -1.03 40.37 -12.25
N LYS A 29 -2.09 40.80 -11.54
CA LYS A 29 -2.63 40.07 -10.39
C LYS A 29 -3.23 38.73 -10.78
N ILE A 30 -3.88 38.64 -11.95
CA ILE A 30 -4.41 37.38 -12.49
C ILE A 30 -3.24 36.46 -12.86
N SER A 31 -2.21 36.99 -13.54
CA SER A 31 -1.03 36.22 -13.90
C SER A 31 -0.31 35.66 -12.69
N GLN A 32 -0.16 36.47 -11.63
CA GLN A 32 0.47 36.06 -10.39
C GLN A 32 -0.32 34.92 -9.70
N LYS A 33 -1.64 35.06 -9.60
CA LYS A 33 -2.50 34.00 -9.04
C LYS A 33 -2.48 32.73 -9.89
N ALA A 34 -2.42 32.86 -11.21
CA ALA A 34 -2.32 31.72 -12.11
C ALA A 34 -0.97 30.98 -11.94
N SER A 35 0.14 31.71 -11.77
CA SER A 35 1.45 31.10 -11.50
C SER A 35 1.48 30.41 -10.14
N GLU A 36 0.95 31.06 -9.09
CA GLU A 36 0.86 30.50 -7.74
C GLU A 36 0.04 29.21 -7.76
N PHE A 37 -1.14 29.22 -8.39
CA PHE A 37 -1.97 28.03 -8.54
C PHE A 37 -1.27 26.90 -9.33
N SER A 38 -0.56 27.23 -10.40
CA SER A 38 0.22 26.26 -11.18
C SER A 38 1.30 25.60 -10.32
N ASP A 39 1.99 26.39 -9.50
CA ASP A 39 3.09 25.89 -8.69
C ASP A 39 2.58 25.05 -7.50
N ASP A 40 1.47 25.45 -6.87
CA ASP A 40 0.76 24.63 -5.88
C ASP A 40 0.31 23.29 -6.48
N ALA A 41 -0.22 23.29 -7.70
CA ALA A 41 -0.63 22.05 -8.38
C ALA A 41 0.58 21.14 -8.69
N LYS A 42 1.72 21.72 -9.07
CA LYS A 42 2.96 20.95 -9.27
C LYS A 42 3.53 20.42 -7.95
N GLU A 43 3.40 21.17 -6.86
CA GLU A 43 3.80 20.73 -5.53
C GLU A 43 2.96 19.56 -5.06
N LEU A 44 1.62 19.69 -5.13
CA LEU A 44 0.70 18.60 -4.80
C LEU A 44 0.98 17.33 -5.62
N GLY A 45 1.24 17.47 -6.93
CA GLY A 45 1.60 16.34 -7.79
C GLY A 45 2.92 15.67 -7.39
N ARG A 46 3.93 16.47 -6.99
CA ARG A 46 5.21 15.96 -6.50
C ARG A 46 5.06 15.24 -5.15
N ASP A 47 4.27 15.78 -4.24
CA ASP A 47 4.01 15.18 -2.94
C ASP A 47 3.23 13.88 -3.05
N ALA A 48 2.20 13.85 -3.92
CA ALA A 48 1.47 12.63 -4.21
C ALA A 48 2.38 11.54 -4.81
N LYS A 49 3.26 11.92 -5.75
CA LYS A 49 4.24 10.99 -6.32
C LYS A 49 5.22 10.49 -5.26
N ARG A 50 5.73 11.37 -4.41
CA ARG A 50 6.64 11.02 -3.32
C ARG A 50 6.02 10.05 -2.33
N ALA A 51 4.78 10.31 -1.91
CA ALA A 51 4.03 9.41 -1.02
C ALA A 51 3.79 8.04 -1.66
N ALA A 52 3.53 7.98 -2.96
CA ALA A 52 3.38 6.73 -3.69
C ALA A 52 4.71 5.95 -3.78
N ASP A 53 5.81 6.63 -4.05
CA ASP A 53 7.15 6.03 -4.11
C ASP A 53 7.58 5.52 -2.73
N ASP A 54 7.35 6.29 -1.65
CA ASP A 54 7.64 5.89 -0.27
C ASP A 54 6.81 4.65 0.12
N PHE A 55 5.50 4.64 -0.15
CA PHE A 55 4.66 3.46 0.08
C PHE A 55 5.12 2.24 -0.70
N SER A 56 5.49 2.39 -1.97
CA SER A 56 5.99 1.31 -2.82
C SER A 56 7.29 0.71 -2.27
N ASN A 57 8.21 1.56 -1.82
CA ASN A 57 9.46 1.13 -1.20
C ASN A 57 9.24 0.41 0.13
N ASP A 58 8.39 0.95 1.00
CA ASP A 58 8.02 0.32 2.27
C ASP A 58 7.33 -1.03 2.04
N ALA A 59 6.38 -1.10 1.11
CA ALA A 59 5.71 -2.34 0.73
C ALA A 59 6.71 -3.37 0.21
N LYS A 60 7.66 -2.96 -0.64
CA LYS A 60 8.72 -3.85 -1.14
C LYS A 60 9.62 -4.35 -0.02
N GLN A 61 9.96 -3.51 0.95
CA GLN A 61 10.73 -3.92 2.13
C GLN A 61 9.94 -4.95 2.95
N VAL A 62 8.68 -4.67 3.27
CA VAL A 62 7.80 -5.59 3.99
C VAL A 62 7.68 -6.93 3.25
N PHE A 63 7.51 -6.91 1.93
CA PHE A 63 7.34 -8.12 1.13
C PHE A 63 8.64 -8.91 0.90
N SER A 64 9.80 -8.25 0.99
CA SER A 64 11.11 -8.92 0.91
C SER A 64 11.52 -9.63 2.19
N ASP A 65 10.88 -9.30 3.32
CA ASP A 65 11.15 -9.94 4.59
C ASP A 65 10.38 -11.26 4.71
N GLY A 66 11.12 -12.37 4.73
CA GLY A 66 10.57 -13.70 4.93
C GLY A 66 9.74 -13.83 6.20
N LYS A 67 10.03 -13.05 7.25
CA LYS A 67 9.25 -13.03 8.49
C LYS A 67 7.85 -12.47 8.26
N ASN A 68 7.73 -11.40 7.48
CA ASN A 68 6.42 -10.82 7.14
C ASN A 68 5.62 -11.77 6.25
N VAL A 69 6.26 -12.39 5.25
CA VAL A 69 5.64 -13.45 4.44
C VAL A 69 5.08 -14.56 5.34
N ALA A 70 5.85 -15.01 6.33
CA ALA A 70 5.41 -16.03 7.27
C ALA A 70 4.23 -15.56 8.13
N ILE A 71 4.25 -14.33 8.66
CA ILE A 71 3.13 -13.80 9.45
C ILE A 71 1.86 -13.69 8.60
N ILE A 72 1.97 -13.11 7.40
CA ILE A 72 0.86 -12.94 6.46
C ILE A 72 0.23 -14.29 6.10
N ALA A 73 1.04 -15.35 5.97
CA ALA A 73 0.56 -16.70 5.71
C ALA A 73 -0.35 -17.26 6.82
N HIS A 74 -0.29 -16.74 8.05
CA HIS A 74 -1.10 -17.20 9.17
C HIS A 74 -2.43 -16.44 9.35
N ILE A 75 -2.60 -15.25 8.75
CA ILE A 75 -3.72 -14.35 9.09
C ILE A 75 -5.06 -14.90 8.58
N THR A 76 -5.17 -15.20 7.29
CA THR A 76 -6.37 -15.74 6.66
C THR A 76 -6.00 -16.63 5.50
N PHE A 77 -6.97 -17.39 4.97
CA PHE A 77 -6.77 -18.14 3.71
C PHE A 77 -6.35 -17.23 2.56
N ILE A 78 -6.93 -16.02 2.48
CA ILE A 78 -6.52 -15.00 1.49
C ILE A 78 -5.08 -14.53 1.78
N GLY A 79 -4.73 -14.30 3.04
CA GLY A 79 -3.36 -13.98 3.47
C GLY A 79 -2.36 -15.06 3.07
N TRP A 80 -2.73 -16.33 3.17
CA TRP A 80 -1.91 -17.44 2.69
C TRP A 80 -1.66 -17.40 1.17
N ILE A 81 -2.69 -17.12 0.36
CA ILE A 81 -2.53 -16.94 -1.10
C ILE A 81 -1.59 -15.76 -1.39
N ILE A 82 -1.77 -14.63 -0.69
CA ILE A 82 -0.91 -13.45 -0.83
C ILE A 82 0.54 -13.79 -0.48
N ALA A 83 0.77 -14.49 0.63
CA ALA A 83 2.11 -14.92 1.05
C ALA A 83 2.75 -15.85 0.02
N LEU A 84 1.99 -16.74 -0.61
CA LEU A 84 2.46 -17.61 -1.68
C LEU A 84 2.94 -16.80 -2.89
N VAL A 85 2.17 -15.80 -3.32
CA VAL A 85 2.56 -14.90 -4.42
C VAL A 85 3.79 -14.08 -4.05
N MET A 86 3.82 -13.49 -2.85
CA MET A 86 4.95 -12.70 -2.34
C MET A 86 6.24 -13.53 -2.31
N ASN A 87 6.17 -14.75 -1.78
CA ASN A 87 7.32 -15.64 -1.71
C ASN A 87 7.72 -16.18 -3.08
N SER A 88 6.81 -16.26 -4.06
CA SER A 88 7.18 -16.65 -5.43
C SER A 88 8.12 -15.63 -6.08
N SER A 89 7.87 -14.34 -5.85
CA SER A 89 8.68 -13.24 -6.38
C SER A 89 10.02 -13.08 -5.65
N ASN A 90 10.05 -13.30 -4.33
CA ASN A 90 11.26 -13.25 -3.52
C ASN A 90 11.30 -14.44 -2.55
N LYS A 91 11.76 -15.59 -3.05
CA LYS A 91 11.76 -16.85 -2.28
C LYS A 91 12.69 -16.76 -1.08
N THR A 92 12.11 -16.83 0.11
CA THR A 92 12.87 -16.97 1.37
C THR A 92 12.66 -18.36 1.94
N LYS A 93 13.69 -18.93 2.59
CA LYS A 93 13.55 -20.23 3.28
C LYS A 93 12.49 -20.17 4.38
N PHE A 94 12.42 -19.04 5.10
CA PHE A 94 11.48 -18.80 6.19
C PHE A 94 10.03 -18.66 5.73
N GLY A 95 9.79 -17.84 4.71
CA GLY A 95 8.46 -17.69 4.10
C GLY A 95 7.97 -19.01 3.52
N SER A 96 8.81 -19.69 2.73
CA SER A 96 8.46 -20.99 2.14
C SER A 96 8.10 -22.04 3.20
N PHE A 97 8.85 -22.09 4.31
CA PHE A 97 8.58 -23.01 5.41
C PHE A 97 7.18 -22.83 5.98
N TYR A 98 6.80 -21.60 6.32
CA TYR A 98 5.50 -21.31 6.93
C TYR A 98 4.34 -21.36 5.93
N ILE A 99 4.56 -21.05 4.65
CA ILE A 99 3.58 -21.26 3.59
C ILE A 99 3.20 -22.74 3.47
N ARG A 100 4.20 -23.64 3.47
CA ARG A 100 3.97 -25.09 3.43
C ARG A 100 3.28 -25.61 4.68
N GLN A 101 3.69 -25.11 5.84
CA GLN A 101 3.11 -25.49 7.13
C GLN A 101 1.63 -25.09 7.22
N MET A 102 1.31 -23.86 6.83
CA MET A 102 -0.06 -23.36 6.80
C MET A 102 -0.92 -24.10 5.77
N LEU A 103 -0.37 -24.43 4.60
CA LEU A 103 -1.08 -25.25 3.61
C LEU A 103 -1.44 -26.63 4.20
N GLY A 104 -0.50 -27.28 4.87
CA GLY A 104 -0.75 -28.55 5.54
C GLY A 104 -1.85 -28.47 6.60
N LEU A 105 -1.82 -27.45 7.46
CA LEU A 105 -2.86 -27.21 8.46
C LEU A 105 -4.24 -26.99 7.83
N VAL A 106 -4.32 -26.18 6.76
CA VAL A 106 -5.58 -25.91 6.05
C VAL A 106 -6.12 -27.19 5.40
N ILE A 107 -5.29 -27.99 4.76
CA ILE A 107 -5.73 -29.25 4.14
C ILE A 107 -6.27 -30.22 5.20
N ILE A 108 -5.57 -30.38 6.33
CA ILE A 108 -6.08 -31.24 7.42
C ILE A 108 -7.41 -30.69 7.97
N ALA A 109 -7.52 -29.37 8.16
CA ALA A 109 -8.75 -28.74 8.61
C ALA A 109 -9.93 -29.03 7.67
N VAL A 110 -9.73 -28.86 6.36
CA VAL A 110 -10.75 -29.12 5.33
C VAL A 110 -11.12 -30.61 5.30
N VAL A 111 -10.16 -31.52 5.27
CA VAL A 111 -10.43 -32.98 5.23
C VAL A 111 -11.20 -33.43 6.47
N THR A 112 -10.80 -32.92 7.64
CA THR A 112 -11.42 -33.34 8.91
C THR A 112 -12.81 -32.74 9.12
N SER A 113 -13.11 -31.59 8.49
CA SER A 113 -14.43 -30.96 8.56
C SER A 113 -15.55 -31.83 8.01
N TRP A 114 -15.23 -32.79 7.13
CA TRP A 114 -16.19 -33.74 6.54
C TRP A 114 -16.50 -34.94 7.47
N ILE A 115 -15.83 -35.05 8.63
CA ILE A 115 -16.01 -36.14 9.58
C ILE A 115 -16.62 -35.57 10.88
N PRO A 116 -17.96 -35.58 11.05
CA PRO A 116 -18.64 -34.84 12.12
C PRO A 116 -18.21 -35.21 13.54
N ILE A 117 -17.90 -36.50 13.77
CA ILE A 117 -17.62 -37.06 15.10
C ILE A 117 -16.21 -36.66 15.58
N ILE A 118 -15.25 -36.48 14.67
CA ILE A 118 -13.84 -36.18 14.99
C ILE A 118 -13.58 -34.65 14.96
N ASN A 119 -14.48 -33.90 14.33
CA ASN A 119 -14.31 -32.50 13.99
C ASN A 119 -13.97 -31.59 15.19
N LEU A 120 -14.65 -31.77 16.33
CA LEU A 120 -14.50 -30.86 17.49
C LEU A 120 -13.12 -30.97 18.16
N VAL A 121 -12.64 -32.20 18.40
CA VAL A 121 -11.32 -32.44 19.01
C VAL A 121 -10.21 -32.02 18.07
N MET A 122 -10.34 -32.34 16.79
CA MET A 122 -9.34 -31.99 15.78
C MET A 122 -9.26 -30.48 15.54
N TRP A 123 -10.37 -29.75 15.57
CA TRP A 123 -10.34 -28.29 15.52
C TRP A 123 -9.54 -27.67 16.66
N LEU A 124 -9.67 -28.21 17.87
CA LEU A 124 -8.87 -27.75 19.01
C LEU A 124 -7.38 -28.03 18.81
N VAL A 125 -7.02 -29.22 18.33
CA VAL A 125 -5.63 -29.59 18.04
C VAL A 125 -5.04 -28.68 16.94
N LEU A 126 -5.80 -28.44 15.87
CA LEU A 126 -5.39 -27.57 14.77
C LEU A 126 -5.24 -26.11 15.22
N LEU A 127 -6.13 -25.62 16.09
CA LEU A 127 -6.03 -24.29 16.67
C LEU A 127 -4.75 -24.15 17.51
N VAL A 128 -4.43 -25.14 18.35
CA VAL A 128 -3.18 -25.15 19.14
C VAL A 128 -1.96 -25.21 18.23
N ALA A 129 -1.97 -26.07 17.20
CA ALA A 129 -0.90 -26.16 16.22
C ALA A 129 -0.71 -24.83 15.45
N TRP A 130 -1.80 -24.14 15.10
CA TRP A 130 -1.76 -22.83 14.47
C TRP A 130 -1.17 -21.76 15.40
N ILE A 131 -1.60 -21.71 16.67
CA ILE A 131 -1.06 -20.77 17.68
C ILE A 131 0.45 -21.00 17.88
N MET A 132 0.88 -22.26 18.02
CA MET A 132 2.31 -22.58 18.18
C MET A 132 3.12 -22.20 16.93
N SER A 133 2.53 -22.40 15.75
CA SER A 133 3.14 -22.03 14.46
C SER A 133 3.34 -20.52 14.34
N ILE A 134 2.33 -19.71 14.67
CA ILE A 134 2.45 -18.25 14.60
C ILE A 134 3.41 -17.70 15.66
N ILE A 135 3.44 -18.26 16.87
CA ILE A 135 4.42 -17.87 17.91
C ILE A 135 5.86 -18.12 17.43
N ALA A 136 6.13 -19.28 16.84
CA ALA A 136 7.45 -19.59 16.29
C ALA A 136 7.80 -18.67 15.09
N ALA A 137 6.82 -18.33 14.25
CA ALA A 137 7.01 -17.39 13.15
C ALA A 137 7.37 -15.98 13.65
N LEU A 138 6.68 -15.50 14.70
CA LEU A 138 6.97 -14.22 15.36
C LEU A 138 8.35 -14.23 16.02
N GLY A 139 8.77 -15.38 16.57
CA GLY A 139 10.10 -15.60 17.14
C GLY A 139 11.23 -15.72 16.11
N GLY A 140 10.92 -15.82 14.81
CA GLY A 140 11.94 -15.98 13.77
C GLY A 140 12.54 -17.39 13.70
N GLU A 141 11.91 -18.38 14.32
CA GLU A 141 12.37 -19.78 14.32
C GLU A 141 11.57 -20.60 13.32
N MET A 142 12.19 -21.57 12.63
CA MET A 142 11.47 -22.51 11.75
C MET A 142 11.10 -23.78 12.53
N LYS A 143 10.04 -23.70 13.33
CA LYS A 143 9.58 -24.85 14.13
C LYS A 143 8.42 -25.57 13.45
N PRO A 144 8.60 -26.86 13.10
CA PRO A 144 7.51 -27.64 12.54
C PRO A 144 6.42 -27.82 13.58
N THR A 145 5.16 -27.71 13.15
CA THR A 145 4.03 -27.98 14.03
C THR A 145 4.04 -29.44 14.51
N PHE A 146 3.49 -29.68 15.69
CA PHE A 146 3.37 -31.03 16.25
C PHE A 146 2.57 -31.96 15.33
N LEU A 147 2.80 -33.27 15.42
CA LEU A 147 2.31 -34.33 14.52
C LEU A 147 2.90 -34.34 13.09
N PHE A 148 2.48 -33.40 12.24
CA PHE A 148 2.67 -33.49 10.78
C PHE A 148 3.60 -32.42 10.20
N GLY A 149 4.22 -31.57 11.03
CA GLY A 149 4.99 -30.44 10.55
C GLY A 149 6.15 -30.83 9.62
N LYS A 150 6.82 -31.98 9.85
CA LYS A 150 7.88 -32.48 8.96
C LYS A 150 7.32 -32.97 7.62
N GLN A 151 6.22 -33.69 7.66
CA GLN A 151 5.51 -34.23 6.51
C GLN A 151 5.02 -33.09 5.61
N PHE A 152 4.53 -31.98 6.17
CA PHE A 152 4.16 -30.80 5.39
C PHE A 152 5.34 -30.24 4.60
N GLN A 153 6.53 -30.19 5.21
CA GLN A 153 7.72 -29.70 4.51
C GLN A 153 8.15 -30.61 3.36
N GLU A 154 7.93 -31.92 3.49
CA GLU A 154 8.22 -32.91 2.45
C GLU A 154 7.17 -32.89 1.33
N TRP A 155 5.88 -32.98 1.68
CA TRP A 155 4.76 -33.00 0.72
C TRP A 155 4.70 -31.73 -0.12
N PHE A 156 5.00 -30.58 0.48
CA PHE A 156 4.90 -29.28 -0.17
C PHE A 156 6.28 -28.69 -0.51
N LYS A 157 7.34 -29.50 -0.60
CA LYS A 157 8.71 -29.03 -0.88
C LYS A 157 8.85 -28.21 -2.18
N GLY A 158 7.94 -28.39 -3.13
CA GLY A 158 7.90 -27.67 -4.40
C GLY A 158 7.41 -26.21 -4.32
N LEU A 159 6.76 -25.83 -3.21
CA LEU A 159 6.32 -24.46 -2.92
C LEU A 159 7.48 -23.61 -2.38
#